data_AF-A0A392TQ50-F1
#
_entry.id   AF-A0A392TQ50-F1
#
_cell.length_a   1.000
_cell.length_b   1.000
_cell.length_c   1.000
_cell.angle_alpha   90.00
_cell.angle_beta   90.00
_cell.angle_gamma   90.00
#
_symmetry.space_group_name_H-M   'P 1'
#
loop_
_entity.id
_entity.type
_entity.pdbx_description
1 polymer ?
#
loop_
_entity_poly.entity_id
_entity_poly.type
_entity_poly.pdbx_seq_one_letter_code
_entity_poly.pdbx_strand_id
1 'polypeptide(L)' 'RRACAYVILDSNLYRRGFSIPLLKCVEEDKVDYILYEIHEGINSQHLGGKSLARKALRAGYYWPTMQEDS' A
#
# COMPACT_ATOMS: atom_id res chain seq x y z
N ARG A 1 -19.84 9.23 14.87
CA ARG A 1 -18.46 9.07 15.42
C ARG A 1 -17.50 9.01 14.23
N ARG A 2 -16.77 10.08 13.88
CA ARG A 2 -15.70 9.98 12.87
C ARG A 2 -14.54 9.22 13.52
N ALA A 3 -14.32 7.97 13.10
CA ALA A 3 -13.10 7.27 13.49
C ALA A 3 -11.92 8.02 12.84
N CYS A 4 -10.85 8.30 13.59
CA CYS A 4 -9.60 8.78 13.00
C CYS A 4 -9.14 7.72 11.99
N ALA A 5 -9.04 8.11 10.71
CA ALA A 5 -8.65 7.20 9.64
C ALA A 5 -7.16 6.83 9.70
N TYR A 6 -6.38 7.49 10.56
CA TYR A 6 -4.93 7.33 10.68
C TYR A 6 -4.48 7.19 12.14
N VAL A 7 -3.34 6.54 12.34
CA VAL A 7 -2.66 6.40 13.63
C VAL A 7 -1.14 6.43 13.41
N ILE A 8 -0.38 6.95 14.38
CA ILE A 8 1.08 6.88 14.39
C ILE A 8 1.50 5.77 15.38
N LEU A 9 2.35 4.85 14.93
CA LEU A 9 2.97 3.80 15.74
C LEU A 9 4.45 3.75 15.42
N ASP A 10 5.31 3.75 16.43
CA ASP A 10 6.77 3.71 16.25
C ASP A 10 7.28 4.73 15.21
N SER A 11 6.76 5.96 15.29
CA SER A 11 7.04 7.07 14.35
C SER A 11 6.63 6.84 12.88
N ASN A 12 5.88 5.78 12.59
CA ASN A 12 5.35 5.47 11.27
C ASN A 12 3.85 5.80 11.21
N LEU A 13 3.39 6.36 10.08
CA LEU A 13 1.98 6.65 9.84
C LEU A 13 1.28 5.42 9.28
N TYR A 14 0.08 5.12 9.81
CA TYR A 14 -0.75 4.01 9.36
C TYR A 14 -2.17 4.47 9.05
N ARG A 15 -2.78 3.92 8.00
CA ARG A 15 -4.20 4.07 7.69
C ARG A 15 -5.00 2.92 8.28
N ARG A 16 -6.10 3.23 8.95
CA ARG A 16 -7.07 2.25 9.45
C ARG A 16 -7.96 1.77 8.29
N GLY A 17 -7.88 0.48 7.98
CA GLY A 17 -8.83 -0.20 7.10
C GLY A 17 -10.14 -0.52 7.83
N PHE A 18 -11.21 -0.74 7.08
CA PHE A 18 -12.49 -1.21 7.65
C PHE A 18 -12.43 -2.69 8.08
N SER A 19 -11.76 -3.52 7.28
CA SER A 19 -11.57 -4.96 7.49
C SER A 19 -10.11 -5.41 7.39
N ILE A 20 -9.19 -4.49 7.07
CA ILE A 20 -7.77 -4.75 6.86
C ILE A 20 -7.00 -4.28 8.11
N PRO A 21 -5.94 -4.99 8.54
CA PRO A 21 -4.98 -4.47 9.52
C PRO A 21 -4.48 -3.06 9.17
N LEU A 22 -3.82 -2.41 10.13
CA LEU A 22 -3.20 -1.10 9.90
C LEU A 22 -2.29 -1.15 8.66
N LEU A 23 -2.60 -0.33 7.66
CA LEU A 23 -1.81 -0.22 6.44
C LEU A 23 -0.72 0.82 6.65
N LYS A 24 0.54 0.45 6.48
CA LYS A 24 1.66 1.37 6.58
C LYS A 24 1.60 2.37 5.43
N CYS A 25 1.56 3.66 5.76
CA CYS A 25 1.70 4.71 4.77
C CYS A 25 3.11 4.71 4.22
N VAL A 26 3.22 4.73 2.89
CA VAL A 26 4.47 4.73 2.15
C VAL A 26 4.78 6.16 1.73
N GLU A 27 6.04 6.57 1.89
CA GLU A 27 6.56 7.84 1.38
C GLU A 27 6.69 7.76 -0.15
N GLU A 28 6.44 8.87 -0.84
CA GLU A 28 6.40 8.92 -2.31
C GLU A 28 7.67 8.36 -2.96
N ASP A 29 8.84 8.66 -2.37
CA ASP A 29 10.15 8.19 -2.85
C ASP A 29 10.39 6.67 -2.68
N LYS A 30 9.54 5.97 -1.91
CA LYS A 30 9.59 4.51 -1.73
C LYS A 30 8.57 3.75 -2.56
N VAL A 31 7.62 4.43 -3.19
CA VAL A 31 6.53 3.80 -3.95
C VAL A 31 7.09 2.96 -5.09
N ASP A 32 7.98 3.54 -5.91
CA ASP A 32 8.57 2.84 -7.07
C ASP A 32 9.35 1.59 -6.67
N TYR A 33 10.12 1.67 -5.58
CA TYR A 33 10.87 0.53 -5.04
C TYR A 33 9.92 -0.60 -4.59
N ILE A 34 8.85 -0.26 -3.87
CA ILE A 34 7.86 -1.26 -3.43
C ILE A 34 7.14 -1.88 -4.63
N LEU A 35 6.78 -1.07 -5.63
CA LEU A 35 6.16 -1.57 -6.86
C LEU A 35 7.10 -2.52 -7.62
N TYR A 36 8.38 -2.18 -7.73
CA TYR A 36 9.41 -3.03 -8.33
C TYR A 36 9.51 -4.39 -7.62
N GLU A 37 9.65 -4.40 -6.30
CA GLU A 37 9.73 -5.64 -5.51
C GLU A 37 8.47 -6.51 -5.65
N ILE A 38 7.28 -5.89 -5.70
CA ILE A 38 6.00 -6.61 -5.88
C ILE A 38 5.86 -7.14 -7.31
N HIS A 39 6.38 -6.42 -8.30
CA HIS A 39 6.39 -6.82 -9.70
C HIS A 39 7.34 -7.99 -9.93
N GLU A 40 8.56 -7.94 -9.42
CA GLU A 40 9.63 -8.93 -9.66
C GLU A 40 9.57 -10.16 -8.75
N GLY A 41 8.70 -10.17 -7.74
CA GLY A 41 8.56 -11.31 -6.83
C GLY A 41 8.19 -12.64 -7.52
N ILE A 42 8.26 -13.74 -6.76
CA ILE A 42 8.16 -15.17 -7.17
C ILE A 42 6.97 -15.51 -8.10
N ASN A 43 5.95 -14.64 -8.19
CA ASN A 43 4.80 -14.79 -9.08
C ASN A 43 4.58 -13.51 -9.91
N SER A 44 5.63 -13.06 -10.59
CA SER A 44 5.61 -11.99 -11.61
C SER A 44 4.78 -12.45 -12.80
N GLN A 45 3.47 -12.29 -12.69
CA GLN A 45 2.60 -12.25 -13.86
C GLN A 45 2.65 -10.81 -14.38
N HIS A 46 2.55 -10.61 -15.70
CA HIS A 46 2.41 -9.27 -16.29
C HIS A 46 1.09 -8.63 -15.83
N LEU A 47 1.10 -8.11 -14.61
CA LEU A 47 -0.06 -7.60 -13.90
C LEU A 47 -0.22 -6.13 -14.26
N GLY A 48 -1.37 -5.76 -14.82
CA GLY A 48 -1.76 -4.35 -14.94
C GLY A 48 -1.74 -3.67 -13.57
N GLY A 49 -1.61 -2.35 -13.54
CA GLY A 49 -1.35 -1.61 -12.30
C GLY A 49 -2.42 -1.80 -11.19
N LYS A 50 -3.70 -2.00 -11.54
CA LYS A 50 -4.76 -2.37 -10.56
C LYS A 50 -4.44 -3.63 -9.75
N SER A 51 -3.73 -4.58 -10.37
CA SER A 51 -3.29 -5.79 -9.69
C SER A 51 -2.08 -5.54 -8.78
N LEU A 52 -1.18 -4.62 -9.16
CA LEU A 52 -0.07 -4.18 -8.31
C LEU A 52 -0.57 -3.46 -7.05
N ALA A 53 -1.50 -2.51 -7.19
CA ALA A 53 -2.10 -1.81 -6.06
C ALA A 53 -2.79 -2.77 -5.07
N ARG A 54 -3.50 -3.77 -5.59
CA ARG A 54 -4.13 -4.81 -4.76
C ARG A 54 -3.11 -5.69 -4.05
N LYS A 55 -1.99 -6.04 -4.69
CA LYS A 55 -0.89 -6.77 -4.05
C LYS A 55 -0.24 -5.94 -2.94
N ALA A 56 0.00 -4.66 -3.17
CA ALA A 56 0.56 -3.75 -2.17
C ALA A 56 -0.34 -3.63 -0.93
N LEU A 57 -1.65 -3.47 -1.13
CA LEU A 57 -2.63 -3.47 -0.03
C LEU A 57 -2.60 -4.77 0.78
N ARG A 58 -2.48 -5.92 0.11
CA ARG A 58 -2.36 -7.23 0.78
C ARG A 58 -1.04 -7.39 1.53
N ALA A 59 0.02 -6.77 1.04
CA ALA A 59 1.31 -6.69 1.72
C ALA A 59 1.33 -5.67 2.87
N GLY A 60 0.26 -4.92 3.07
CA GLY A 60 0.10 -3.98 4.19
C GLY A 60 0.55 -2.55 3.88
N TYR A 61 0.75 -2.19 2.61
CA TYR A 61 1.18 -0.85 2.20
C TYR A 61 0.04 0.02 1.71
N TYR A 62 0.17 1.33 1.93
CA TYR A 62 -0.76 2.34 1.45
C TYR A 62 -0.08 3.62 0.98
N TRP A 63 -0.48 4.16 -0.16
CA TRP A 63 -0.25 5.54 -0.57
C TRP A 63 -1.51 6.09 -1.25
N PRO A 64 -1.77 7.41 -1.22
CA PRO A 64 -3.04 7.98 -1.69
C PRO A 64 -3.35 7.77 -3.17
N THR A 65 -2.32 7.80 -4.04
CA THR A 65 -2.47 7.73 -5.50
C THR A 65 -2.48 6.30 -6.05
N MET A 66 -2.43 5.27 -5.20
CA MET A 66 -2.29 3.87 -5.63
C MET A 66 -3.37 3.36 -6.60
N GLN A 67 -4.55 3.98 -6.63
CA GLN A 67 -5.64 3.60 -7.55
C GLN A 67 -5.54 4.35 -8.88
N GLU A 68 -4.79 5.45 -8.93
CA GLU A 68 -4.51 6.26 -10.11
C GLU A 68 -3.25 5.77 -10.83
N ASP A 69 -2.27 5.26 -10.08
CA ASP A 69 -1.03 4.63 -10.59
C ASP A 69 -1.27 3.23 -11.23
N SER A 70 -2.53 2.88 -11.55
CA SER A 70 -3.00 1.51 -11.68
C SER A 70 -3.68 1.16 -13.01
#